data_AF-A0A3Q4IDZ6-F1
#
_entry.id   AF-A0A3Q4IDZ6-F1
#
_cell.length_a   1.000
_cell.length_b   1.000
_cell.length_c   1.000
_cell.angle_alpha   90.00
_cell.angle_beta   90.00
_cell.angle_gamma   90.00
#
_symmetry.space_group_name_H-M   'P 1'
#
loop_
_entity.id
_entity.type
_entity.pdbx_description
1 polymer ?
#
loop_
_entity_poly.entity_id
_entity_poly.type
_entity_poly.pdbx_seq_one_letter_code
_entity_poly.pdbx_strand_id
1 'polypeptide(L)'
;MCLYVYLILSPMRLVNPVVFSQDDWDVYSFHINSTVTSRYATTVITSRVANRMDESKEIEFHVRIPKNAFISKFQMFIDGQVYDGVVKAKEQAQQQYTEAVSRGESAGLVSSVGRTLEEFKTSVTVAAHKKVTFELTYEELMKRTHGKYELQIHARPMQPVRDFKSRCRGRGVGSPTRYK
;
A
#
# COMPACT_ATOMS: atom_id res chain seq x y z
N MET A 1 6.75 -11.99 23.62
CA MET A 1 7.43 -11.32 22.49
C MET A 1 6.94 -9.87 22.46
N CYS A 2 7.75 -8.88 22.86
CA CYS A 2 7.30 -7.48 22.85
C CYS A 2 7.41 -6.92 21.43
N LEU A 3 6.26 -6.86 20.76
CA LEU A 3 6.08 -6.21 19.47
C LEU A 3 5.57 -4.79 19.74
N TYR A 4 6.30 -3.77 19.28
CA TYR A 4 5.82 -2.39 19.24
C TYR A 4 5.44 -2.03 17.81
N VAL A 5 4.23 -1.53 17.62
CA VAL A 5 3.70 -1.13 16.32
C VAL A 5 3.59 0.38 16.33
N TYR A 6 4.30 1.04 15.42
CA TYR A 6 4.20 2.48 15.20
C TYR A 6 3.43 2.72 13.91
N LEU A 7 2.27 3.35 14.02
CA LEU A 7 1.57 3.93 12.88
C LEU A 7 2.13 5.34 12.68
N ILE A 8 2.94 5.53 11.64
CA ILE A 8 3.54 6.83 11.35
C ILE A 8 2.63 7.53 10.33
N LEU A 9 1.73 8.38 10.83
CA LEU A 9 0.99 9.33 10.02
C LEU A 9 1.96 10.47 9.67
N SER A 10 2.54 10.40 8.47
CA SER A 10 3.37 11.51 7.99
C SER A 10 2.45 12.67 7.62
N PRO A 11 2.73 13.92 8.06
CA PRO A 11 1.95 15.06 7.61
C PRO A 11 2.02 15.11 6.09
N MET A 12 0.87 15.34 5.44
CA MET A 12 0.85 15.63 4.02
C MET A 12 1.67 16.90 3.80
N ARG A 13 2.94 16.76 3.39
CA ARG A 13 3.66 17.89 2.79
C ARG A 13 2.85 18.31 1.57
N LEU A 14 2.35 19.54 1.59
CA LEU A 14 1.79 20.25 0.45
C LEU A 14 2.93 20.47 -0.56
N VAL A 15 3.27 19.44 -1.33
CA VAL A 15 4.17 19.59 -2.47
C VAL A 15 3.26 19.75 -3.67
N ASN A 16 3.11 21.00 -4.11
CA ASN A 16 2.10 21.51 -5.05
C ASN A 16 0.66 21.39 -4.54
N PRO A 17 -0.21 22.39 -4.81
CA PRO A 17 -1.65 22.16 -4.69
C PRO A 17 -2.02 21.21 -5.82
N VAL A 18 -1.95 19.90 -5.57
CA VAL A 18 -2.95 19.02 -6.18
C VAL A 18 -4.24 19.53 -5.58
N VAL A 19 -4.94 20.37 -6.34
CA VAL A 19 -6.29 20.81 -6.01
C VAL A 19 -7.07 19.51 -5.93
N PHE A 20 -7.27 19.00 -4.71
CA PHE A 20 -8.24 17.95 -4.45
C PHE A 20 -9.60 18.62 -4.65
N SER A 21 -9.99 18.79 -5.91
CA SER A 21 -11.34 19.12 -6.28
C SER A 21 -12.19 18.03 -5.64
N GLN A 22 -13.12 18.43 -4.81
CA GLN A 22 -13.94 17.55 -3.98
C GLN A 22 -14.85 16.62 -4.82
N ASP A 23 -14.75 16.73 -6.15
CA ASP A 23 -15.62 16.13 -7.17
C ASP A 23 -14.94 15.11 -8.12
N ASP A 24 -13.60 14.96 -8.14
CA ASP A 24 -12.96 14.09 -9.15
C ASP A 24 -13.04 12.58 -8.82
N TRP A 25 -12.44 12.15 -7.71
CA TRP A 25 -12.42 10.75 -7.29
C TRP A 25 -12.38 10.64 -5.76
N ASP A 26 -13.16 9.73 -5.20
CA ASP A 26 -13.36 9.60 -3.76
C ASP A 26 -12.73 8.32 -3.22
N VAL A 27 -11.66 8.46 -2.42
CA VAL A 27 -11.13 7.39 -1.57
C VAL A 27 -12.01 7.32 -0.34
N TYR A 28 -13.02 6.46 -0.39
CA TYR A 28 -13.96 6.32 0.71
C TYR A 28 -13.48 5.35 1.80
N SER A 29 -12.52 4.46 1.49
CA SER A 29 -12.01 3.46 2.44
C SER A 29 -10.53 3.19 2.26
N PHE A 30 -9.77 3.20 3.36
CA PHE A 30 -8.36 2.88 3.38
C PHE A 30 -8.03 2.06 4.63
N HIS A 31 -7.83 0.76 4.43
CA HIS A 31 -7.61 -0.20 5.51
C HIS A 31 -6.20 -0.76 5.45
N ILE A 32 -5.57 -0.87 6.61
CA ILE A 32 -4.27 -1.49 6.81
C ILE A 32 -4.45 -2.64 7.79
N ASN A 33 -4.13 -3.85 7.37
CA ASN A 33 -4.13 -5.04 8.22
C ASN A 33 -2.74 -5.64 8.23
N SER A 34 -2.10 -5.65 9.39
CA SER A 34 -0.80 -6.28 9.58
C SER A 34 -0.89 -7.48 10.52
N THR A 35 -0.21 -8.56 10.16
CA THR A 35 -0.09 -9.76 10.99
C THR A 35 1.38 -10.09 11.17
N VAL A 36 1.82 -10.22 12.42
CA VAL A 36 3.18 -10.62 12.75
C VAL A 36 3.19 -12.07 13.23
N THR A 37 3.94 -12.91 12.53
CA THR A 37 4.13 -14.33 12.85
C THR A 37 5.61 -14.69 12.80
N SER A 38 6.17 -15.22 13.89
CA SER A 38 7.57 -15.72 13.93
C SER A 38 8.62 -14.76 13.32
N ARG A 39 8.46 -13.44 13.59
CA ARG A 39 9.30 -12.31 13.11
C ARG A 39 9.06 -11.85 11.67
N TYR A 40 8.12 -12.45 10.96
CA TYR A 40 7.65 -11.94 9.67
C TYR A 40 6.40 -11.11 9.88
N ALA A 41 6.40 -9.89 9.35
CA ALA A 41 5.24 -9.02 9.34
C ALA A 41 4.65 -9.00 7.92
N THR A 42 3.44 -9.52 7.78
CA THR A 42 2.66 -9.48 6.54
C THR A 42 1.65 -8.34 6.67
N THR A 43 1.75 -7.34 5.81
CA THR A 43 0.85 -6.18 5.81
C THR A 43 0.08 -6.12 4.51
N VAL A 44 -1.25 -6.05 4.64
CA VAL A 44 -2.21 -5.89 3.56
C VAL A 44 -2.78 -4.48 3.64
N ILE A 45 -2.60 -3.71 2.58
CA ILE A 45 -3.22 -2.40 2.39
C ILE A 45 -4.36 -2.57 1.39
N THR A 46 -5.56 -2.17 1.78
CA THR A 46 -6.75 -2.15 0.94
C THR A 46 -7.23 -0.72 0.78
N SER A 47 -7.18 -0.18 -0.44
CA SER A 47 -7.68 1.16 -0.77
C SER A 47 -8.85 1.04 -1.73
N ARG A 48 -9.99 1.64 -1.41
CA ARG A 48 -11.17 1.66 -2.27
C ARG A 48 -11.45 3.06 -2.75
N VAL A 49 -11.62 3.18 -4.06
CA VAL A 49 -11.79 4.45 -4.75
C VAL A 49 -13.00 4.38 -5.67
N ALA A 50 -13.77 5.45 -5.72
CA ALA A 50 -14.85 5.63 -6.67
C ALA A 50 -14.55 6.79 -7.61
N ASN A 51 -14.64 6.56 -8.92
CA ASN A 51 -14.72 7.63 -9.90
C ASN A 51 -16.14 8.22 -9.82
N ARG A 52 -16.27 9.51 -9.49
CA ARG A 52 -17.57 10.20 -9.41
C ARG A 52 -17.89 10.99 -10.68
N MET A 53 -16.95 11.05 -11.61
CA MET A 53 -17.08 11.79 -12.86
C MET A 53 -17.90 11.00 -13.88
N ASP A 54 -18.48 11.75 -14.82
CA ASP A 54 -19.15 11.20 -16.01
C ASP A 54 -18.17 10.73 -17.10
N GLU A 55 -16.87 10.93 -16.89
CA GLU A 55 -15.79 10.52 -17.78
C GLU A 55 -14.87 9.47 -17.13
N SER A 56 -14.15 8.72 -17.98
CA SER A 56 -13.10 7.83 -17.49
C SER A 56 -11.92 8.63 -16.96
N LYS A 57 -11.47 8.34 -15.74
CA LYS A 57 -10.38 9.05 -15.08
C LYS A 57 -9.25 8.09 -14.71
N GLU A 58 -8.01 8.54 -14.88
CA GLU A 58 -6.85 7.86 -14.34
C GLU A 58 -6.78 8.05 -12.83
N ILE A 59 -6.81 6.94 -12.09
CA ILE A 59 -6.72 6.91 -10.63
C ILE A 59 -5.37 6.33 -10.26
N GLU A 60 -4.59 7.11 -9.51
CA GLU A 60 -3.31 6.68 -8.95
C GLU A 60 -3.52 6.04 -7.56
N PHE A 61 -2.87 4.90 -7.35
CA PHE A 61 -2.65 4.30 -6.04
C PHE A 61 -1.18 4.46 -5.66
N HIS A 62 -0.94 5.22 -4.60
CA HIS A 62 0.40 5.52 -4.11
C HIS A 62 0.52 5.24 -2.61
N VAL A 63 1.47 4.38 -2.25
CA VAL A 63 1.80 4.03 -0.87
C VAL A 63 3.31 3.94 -0.64
N ARG A 64 3.73 4.11 0.62
CA ARG A 64 5.12 3.96 1.03
C ARG A 64 5.30 2.66 1.80
N ILE A 65 6.25 1.85 1.37
CA ILE A 65 6.61 0.58 1.99
C ILE A 65 8.06 0.63 2.51
N PRO A 66 8.40 -0.17 3.53
CA PRO A 66 9.78 -0.33 3.97
C PRO A 66 10.67 -0.87 2.84
N LYS A 67 11.91 -0.36 2.71
CA LYS A 67 12.85 -0.79 1.65
C LYS A 67 13.24 -2.27 1.73
N ASN A 68 13.19 -2.85 2.93
CA ASN A 68 13.45 -4.28 3.13
C ASN A 68 12.19 -5.13 3.03
N ALA A 69 11.03 -4.52 2.71
CA ALA A 69 9.80 -5.24 2.48
C ALA A 69 9.79 -5.78 1.05
N PHE A 70 9.33 -7.01 0.91
CA PHE A 70 9.06 -7.64 -0.36
C PHE A 70 7.56 -7.57 -0.65
N ILE A 71 7.18 -7.05 -1.82
CA ILE A 71 5.77 -7.08 -2.25
C ILE A 71 5.47 -8.50 -2.74
N SER A 72 4.67 -9.26 -1.99
CA SER A 72 4.30 -10.62 -2.38
C SER A 72 3.08 -10.70 -3.29
N LYS A 73 2.20 -9.69 -3.23
CA LYS A 73 0.98 -9.69 -4.05
C LYS A 73 0.44 -8.29 -4.28
N PHE A 74 0.01 -8.00 -5.49
CA PHE A 74 -0.76 -6.81 -5.83
C PHE A 74 -1.97 -7.21 -6.67
N GLN A 75 -3.16 -6.74 -6.30
CA GLN A 75 -4.41 -7.00 -7.01
C GLN A 75 -5.24 -5.72 -7.15
N MET A 76 -5.94 -5.61 -8.27
CA MET A 76 -6.94 -4.59 -8.52
C MET A 76 -8.29 -5.25 -8.77
N PHE A 77 -9.34 -4.73 -8.15
CA PHE A 77 -10.71 -5.16 -8.39
C PHE A 77 -11.47 -4.03 -9.06
N ILE A 78 -11.85 -4.23 -10.32
CA ILE A 78 -12.58 -3.23 -11.12
C ILE A 78 -13.84 -3.93 -11.65
N ASP A 79 -15.01 -3.39 -11.34
CA ASP A 79 -16.31 -3.91 -11.82
C ASP A 79 -16.54 -5.42 -11.56
N GLY A 80 -16.02 -5.93 -10.45
CA GLY A 80 -16.13 -7.36 -10.08
C GLY A 80 -15.10 -8.28 -10.73
N GLN A 81 -14.25 -7.76 -11.62
CA GLN A 81 -13.12 -8.48 -12.20
C GLN A 81 -11.86 -8.27 -11.35
N VAL A 82 -11.08 -9.34 -11.18
CA VAL A 82 -9.81 -9.32 -10.44
C VAL A 82 -8.68 -9.27 -11.45
N TYR A 83 -7.79 -8.30 -11.29
CA TYR A 83 -6.58 -8.12 -12.07
C TYR A 83 -5.37 -8.35 -11.16
N ASP A 84 -4.65 -9.45 -11.39
CA ASP A 84 -3.40 -9.72 -10.70
C ASP A 84 -2.26 -8.88 -11.29
N GLY A 85 -1.66 -8.06 -10.45
CA GLY A 85 -0.48 -7.29 -10.81
C GLY A 85 0.78 -8.15 -10.78
N VAL A 86 1.49 -8.23 -11.91
CA VAL A 86 2.78 -8.91 -11.97
C VAL A 86 3.84 -8.01 -11.35
N VAL A 87 4.25 -8.32 -10.12
CA VAL A 87 5.30 -7.58 -9.42
C VAL A 87 6.66 -8.08 -9.89
N LYS A 88 7.44 -7.20 -10.53
CA LYS A 88 8.80 -7.50 -11.00
C LYS A 88 9.83 -6.59 -10.33
N ALA A 89 11.09 -7.06 -10.33
CA ALA A 89 12.22 -6.28 -9.85
C ALA A 89 12.35 -4.96 -10.63
N LYS A 90 12.83 -3.93 -9.94
CA LYS A 90 12.84 -2.52 -10.37
C LYS A 90 13.42 -2.30 -11.78
N GLU A 91 14.54 -2.94 -12.13
CA GLU A 91 15.14 -2.76 -13.46
C GLU A 91 14.25 -3.32 -14.58
N GLN A 92 13.57 -4.44 -14.34
CA GLN A 92 12.69 -5.08 -15.32
C GLN A 92 11.31 -4.42 -15.36
N ALA A 93 10.83 -3.89 -14.24
CA ALA A 93 9.54 -3.23 -14.14
C ALA A 93 9.48 -1.90 -14.89
N GLN A 94 10.59 -1.15 -14.96
CA GLN A 94 10.60 0.16 -15.62
C GLN A 94 10.38 0.08 -17.14
N GLN A 95 11.00 -0.90 -17.80
CA GLN A 95 10.83 -1.10 -19.25
C GLN A 95 9.40 -1.54 -19.57
N GLN A 96 8.87 -2.49 -18.80
CA GLN A 96 7.50 -2.98 -18.97
C GLN A 96 6.46 -1.93 -18.62
N TYR A 97 6.72 -1.05 -17.64
CA TYR A 97 5.85 0.10 -17.35
C TYR A 97 5.73 1.02 -18.57
N THR A 98 6.85 1.43 -19.17
CA THR A 98 6.83 2.31 -20.35
C THR A 98 6.10 1.68 -21.53
N GLU A 99 6.27 0.38 -21.74
CA GLU A 99 5.57 -0.37 -22.79
C GLU A 99 4.08 -0.59 -22.50
N ALA A 100 3.71 -0.79 -21.23
CA ALA A 100 2.31 -0.97 -20.83
C ALA A 100 1.55 0.35 -20.92
N VAL A 101 2.14 1.44 -20.41
CA VAL A 101 1.56 2.79 -20.50
C VAL A 101 1.44 3.23 -21.96
N SER A 102 2.42 2.94 -22.83
CA SER A 102 2.30 3.25 -24.26
C SER A 102 1.21 2.44 -24.97
N ARG A 103 0.85 1.26 -24.45
CA ARG A 103 -0.28 0.44 -24.89
C ARG A 103 -1.62 0.82 -24.25
N GLY A 104 -1.65 1.80 -23.34
CA GLY A 104 -2.83 2.17 -22.57
C GLY A 104 -3.23 1.15 -21.50
N GLU A 105 -2.32 0.22 -21.17
CA GLU A 105 -2.51 -0.77 -20.10
C GLU A 105 -2.17 -0.17 -18.74
N SER A 106 -2.82 -0.67 -17.69
CA SER A 106 -2.55 -0.24 -16.31
C SER A 106 -1.25 -0.84 -15.79
N ALA A 107 -0.36 0.00 -15.26
CA ALA A 107 0.97 -0.42 -14.82
C ALA A 107 1.33 0.15 -13.45
N GLY A 108 2.19 -0.58 -12.72
CA GLY A 108 2.70 -0.19 -11.40
C GLY A 108 4.22 -0.15 -11.38
N LEU A 109 4.79 0.84 -10.70
CA LEU A 109 6.21 1.09 -10.55
C LEU A 109 6.59 1.22 -9.07
N VAL A 110 7.67 0.54 -8.67
CA VAL A 110 8.31 0.72 -7.35
C VAL A 110 9.50 1.66 -7.50
N SER A 111 9.51 2.75 -6.74
CA SER A 111 10.59 3.75 -6.73
C SER A 111 11.14 3.92 -5.32
N SER A 112 12.43 4.24 -5.16
CA SER A 112 13.05 4.41 -3.83
C SER A 112 13.00 5.89 -3.43
N VAL A 113 12.46 6.22 -2.26
CA VAL A 113 12.20 7.63 -1.85
C VAL A 113 12.95 8.04 -0.59
N GLY A 114 13.96 7.26 -0.23
CA GLY A 114 14.90 7.59 0.83
C GLY A 114 15.84 6.43 1.14
N ARG A 115 16.49 6.50 2.31
CA ARG A 115 17.38 5.43 2.78
C ARG A 115 16.62 4.18 3.24
N THR A 116 15.39 4.34 3.76
CA THR A 116 14.63 3.30 4.46
C THR A 116 13.28 2.95 3.84
N LEU A 117 12.77 3.75 2.89
CA LEU A 117 11.44 3.61 2.31
C LEU A 117 11.47 3.57 0.78
N GLU A 118 10.49 2.87 0.22
CA GLU A 118 10.15 2.83 -1.20
C GLU A 118 8.71 3.28 -1.41
N GLU A 119 8.45 3.97 -2.52
CA GLU A 119 7.12 4.33 -3.00
C GLU A 119 6.67 3.30 -4.04
N PHE A 120 5.55 2.66 -3.75
CA PHE A 120 4.80 1.88 -4.73
C PHE A 120 3.74 2.81 -5.34
N LYS A 121 3.79 3.00 -6.66
CA LYS A 121 2.84 3.80 -7.42
C LYS A 121 2.27 2.98 -8.56
N THR A 122 0.99 3.08 -8.80
CA THR A 122 0.35 2.45 -9.95
C THR A 122 -0.86 3.25 -10.35
N SER A 123 -1.11 3.31 -11.65
CA SER A 123 -2.24 4.05 -12.20
C SER A 123 -3.12 3.14 -13.03
N VAL A 124 -4.42 3.37 -12.94
CA VAL A 124 -5.43 2.67 -13.72
C VAL A 124 -6.51 3.62 -14.16
N THR A 125 -6.92 3.49 -15.42
CA THR A 125 -8.07 4.21 -15.96
C THR A 125 -9.36 3.54 -15.50
N VAL A 126 -10.19 4.26 -14.75
CA VAL A 126 -11.48 3.80 -14.23
C VAL A 126 -12.59 4.53 -14.96
N ALA A 127 -13.53 3.78 -15.54
CA ALA A 127 -14.67 4.35 -16.25
C ALA A 127 -15.59 5.18 -15.33
N ALA A 128 -16.44 5.99 -15.94
CA ALA A 128 -17.41 6.85 -15.25
C ALA A 128 -18.26 6.06 -14.25
N HIS A 129 -18.46 6.63 -13.05
CA HIS A 129 -19.24 6.03 -11.96
C HIS A 129 -18.81 4.62 -11.50
N LYS A 130 -17.62 4.16 -11.92
CA LYS A 130 -17.07 2.86 -11.52
C LYS A 130 -16.19 2.98 -10.28
N LYS A 131 -15.98 1.83 -9.63
CA LYS A 131 -15.18 1.69 -8.43
C LYS A 131 -14.00 0.78 -8.70
N VAL A 132 -12.89 1.09 -8.06
CA VAL A 132 -11.69 0.26 -8.03
C VAL A 132 -11.30 -0.02 -6.58
N THR A 133 -10.86 -1.25 -6.31
CA THR A 133 -10.20 -1.60 -5.05
C THR A 133 -8.79 -2.05 -5.34
N PHE A 134 -7.83 -1.40 -4.69
CA PHE A 134 -6.42 -1.78 -4.71
C PHE A 134 -6.12 -2.61 -3.46
N GLU A 135 -5.51 -3.76 -3.66
CA GLU A 135 -5.00 -4.60 -2.58
C GLU A 135 -3.50 -4.84 -2.78
N LEU A 136 -2.69 -4.31 -1.86
CA LEU A 136 -1.25 -4.52 -1.84
C LEU A 136 -0.89 -5.34 -0.60
N THR A 137 -0.22 -6.48 -0.82
CA THR A 137 0.38 -7.27 0.24
C THR A 137 1.89 -7.18 0.15
N TYR A 138 2.51 -6.76 1.25
CA TYR A 138 3.96 -6.79 1.40
C TYR A 138 4.35 -7.47 2.70
N GLU A 139 5.54 -8.04 2.68
CA GLU A 139 6.10 -8.82 3.77
C GLU A 139 7.46 -8.27 4.14
N GLU A 140 7.72 -8.10 5.43
CA GLU A 140 9.02 -7.68 5.91
C GLU A 140 9.52 -8.58 7.03
N LEU A 141 10.82 -8.85 7.00
CA LEU A 141 11.51 -9.49 8.11
C LEU A 141 11.79 -8.45 9.19
N MET A 142 11.16 -8.62 10.34
CA MET A 142 11.32 -7.73 11.47
C MET A 142 12.73 -7.84 12.06
N LYS A 143 13.43 -6.71 12.13
CA LYS A 143 14.74 -6.64 12.81
C LYS A 143 14.55 -6.42 14.30
N ARG A 144 15.37 -7.11 15.09
CA ARG A 144 15.39 -6.94 16.55
C ARG A 144 16.36 -5.82 16.90
N THR A 145 15.86 -4.75 17.52
CA THR A 145 16.64 -3.60 17.95
C THR A 145 16.43 -3.41 19.46
N HIS A 146 17.51 -3.25 20.22
CA HIS A 146 17.47 -3.10 21.69
C HIS A 146 16.60 -4.15 22.41
N GLY A 147 16.65 -5.40 21.93
CA GLY A 147 15.90 -6.51 22.52
C GLY A 147 14.42 -6.60 22.11
N LYS A 148 13.89 -5.68 21.30
CA LYS A 148 12.48 -5.60 20.87
C LYS A 148 12.32 -5.74 19.36
N TYR A 149 11.12 -6.09 18.91
CA TYR A 149 10.74 -6.06 17.50
C TYR A 149 9.87 -4.82 17.25
N GLU A 150 10.24 -4.03 16.24
CA GLU A 150 9.55 -2.79 15.88
C GLU A 150 8.96 -2.93 14.48
N LEU A 151 7.65 -2.70 14.37
CA LEU A 151 6.94 -2.64 13.11
C LEU A 151 6.57 -1.20 12.82
N GLN A 152 7.02 -0.67 11.69
CA GLN A 152 6.71 0.70 11.25
C GLN A 152 5.82 0.65 10.02
N ILE A 153 4.59 1.11 10.17
CA ILE A 153 3.65 1.19 9.05
C ILE A 153 3.47 2.66 8.68
N HIS A 154 3.85 2.99 7.45
CA HIS A 154 3.72 4.33 6.89
C HIS A 154 2.38 4.47 6.18
N ALA A 155 1.39 5.01 6.89
CA ALA A 155 0.07 5.26 6.33
C ALA A 155 0.00 6.70 5.83
N ARG A 156 -0.04 6.87 4.50
CA ARG A 156 -0.32 8.16 3.87
C ARG A 156 -1.32 7.95 2.73
N PRO A 157 -2.63 8.00 2.99
CA PRO A 157 -3.61 8.05 1.92
C PRO A 157 -3.40 9.33 1.10
N MET A 158 -3.74 9.30 -0.19
CA MET A 158 -3.54 10.45 -1.09
C MET A 158 -4.47 11.62 -0.76
N GLN A 159 -5.63 11.35 -0.17
CA GLN A 159 -6.62 12.34 0.26
C GLN A 159 -7.17 11.98 1.66
N PRO A 160 -7.83 12.91 2.37
CA PRO A 160 -8.56 12.58 3.59
C PRO A 160 -9.61 11.49 3.33
N VAL A 161 -9.60 10.42 4.13
CA VAL A 161 -10.46 9.24 3.93
C VAL A 161 -11.49 9.16 5.05
N ARG A 162 -12.75 8.88 4.69
CA ARG A 162 -13.86 8.76 5.66
C ARG A 162 -13.73 7.50 6.52
N ASP A 163 -13.44 6.34 5.92
CA ASP A 163 -13.21 5.08 6.62
C ASP A 163 -11.73 4.69 6.61
N PHE A 164 -10.97 5.22 7.56
CA PHE A 164 -9.58 4.81 7.80
C PHE A 164 -9.50 3.80 8.94
N LYS A 165 -8.91 2.63 8.68
CA LYS A 165 -8.71 1.59 9.71
C LYS A 165 -7.28 1.05 9.65
N SER A 166 -6.65 0.92 10.80
CA SER A 166 -5.39 0.20 10.94
C SER A 166 -5.53 -0.86 12.04
N ARG A 167 -5.17 -2.10 11.73
CA ARG A 167 -5.17 -3.22 12.66
C ARG A 167 -3.86 -3.96 12.56
N CYS A 168 -3.22 -4.21 13.70
CA CYS A 168 -2.08 -5.13 13.79
C CYS A 168 -2.44 -6.30 14.72
N ARG A 169 -2.09 -7.53 14.33
CA ARG A 169 -2.23 -8.73 15.15
C ARG A 169 -0.88 -9.42 15.29
N GLY A 170 -0.46 -9.71 16.51
CA GLY A 170 0.66 -10.63 16.77
C GLY A 170 0.15 -12.04 17.01
N ARG A 171 0.51 -13.00 16.17
CA ARG A 171 0.32 -14.44 16.49
C ARG A 171 1.60 -14.96 17.11
N GLY A 172 1.64 -15.01 18.44
CA GLY A 172 2.70 -15.68 19.17
C GLY A 172 2.52 -17.20 19.07
N VAL A 173 3.47 -17.89 18.45
CA VAL A 173 3.63 -19.33 18.65
C VAL A 173 4.36 -19.52 19.97
N GLY A 174 3.64 -19.99 21.01
CA GLY A 174 4.18 -20.60 22.22
C GLY A 174 4.95 -19.71 23.22
N SER A 175 4.35 -19.45 24.38
CA SER A 175 5.06 -19.54 25.67
C SER A 175 5.31 -21.04 25.94
N PRO A 176 6.38 -21.50 26.64
CA PRO A 176 6.78 -20.97 27.96
C PRO A 176 8.30 -20.95 28.24
N THR A 177 8.77 -20.01 29.07
CA THR A 177 9.60 -20.38 30.23
C THR A 177 9.72 -19.20 31.19
N ARG A 178 9.26 -19.47 32.42
CA ARG A 178 9.49 -18.69 33.63
C ARG A 178 10.98 -18.85 33.98
N TYR A 179 11.76 -17.77 33.96
CA TYR A 179 13.03 -17.75 34.69
C TYR A 179 12.76 -17.15 36.07
N LYS A 180 12.97 -18.00 37.08
CA LYS A 180 13.15 -17.57 38.48
C LYS A 180 14.44 -16.77 38.59
#